data_AF-A0A7S4CG04-F1
#
_entry.id   AF-A0A7S4CG04-F1
#
_cell.length_a   1.000
_cell.length_b   1.000
_cell.length_c   1.000
_cell.angle_alpha   90.00
_cell.angle_beta   90.00
_cell.angle_gamma   90.00
#
_symmetry.space_group_name_H-M   'P 1'
#
loop_
_entity.id
_entity.type
_entity.pdbx_description
1 polymer ?
#
loop_
_entity_poly.entity_id
_entity_poly.type
_entity_poly.pdbx_seq_one_letter_code
_entity_poly.pdbx_strand_id
1 'polypeptide(L)'
;FAAGSLDSTQRPWASVLLADRADGSTVGPVSALSPRQLCIDVTGDEHAAWTPWREHMMQVLQNKGSRERLLFAGLGMDVTNRRRNKVGGVIQPWNVQLQRGRLTVIADTEESMGNCPKYITVRPHIHVVHQQP
;
A
#
# COMPACT_ATOMS: atom_id res chain seq x y z
N PHE A 1 3.62 -4.44 0.89
CA PHE A 1 4.01 -3.01 0.73
C PHE A 1 3.17 -2.19 1.69
N ALA A 2 3.71 -1.24 2.45
CA ALA A 2 2.87 -0.41 3.32
C ALA A 2 2.59 0.94 2.63
N ALA A 3 1.32 1.34 2.59
CA ALA A 3 0.87 2.60 2.01
C ALA A 3 0.23 3.49 3.07
N GLY A 4 0.61 4.77 3.08
CA GLY A 4 0.01 5.77 3.96
C GLY A 4 -1.34 6.25 3.43
N SER A 5 -2.27 6.54 4.33
CA SER A 5 -3.58 7.11 4.02
C SER A 5 -4.09 7.97 5.17
N LEU A 6 -5.15 8.74 4.89
CA LEU A 6 -5.98 9.37 5.91
C LEU A 6 -7.32 8.63 5.94
N ASP A 7 -7.91 8.46 7.13
CA ASP A 7 -9.31 8.04 7.22
C ASP A 7 -10.27 9.21 7.00
N SER A 8 -11.58 8.93 7.07
CA SER A 8 -12.65 9.93 6.93
C SER A 8 -12.60 11.06 7.97
N THR A 9 -11.87 10.88 9.07
CA THR A 9 -11.66 11.88 10.13
C THR A 9 -10.29 12.55 10.07
N GLN A 10 -9.57 12.40 8.95
CA GLN A 10 -8.21 12.93 8.72
C GLN A 10 -7.13 12.35 9.65
N ARG A 11 -7.36 11.18 10.27
CA ARG A 11 -6.33 10.50 11.06
C ARG A 11 -5.38 9.73 10.15
N PRO A 12 -4.06 9.76 10.42
CA PRO A 12 -3.10 9.04 9.62
C PRO A 12 -3.12 7.54 9.90
N TRP A 13 -3.10 6.75 8.84
CA TRP A 13 -3.01 5.29 8.87
C TRP A 13 -1.93 4.79 7.93
N ALA A 14 -1.45 3.57 8.20
CA ALA A 14 -0.65 2.80 7.26
C ALA A 14 -1.31 1.45 7.05
N SER A 15 -1.63 1.12 5.79
CA SER A 15 -2.19 -0.18 5.42
C SER A 15 -1.12 -1.05 4.79
N VAL A 16 -1.01 -2.30 5.24
CA VAL A 16 -0.14 -3.29 4.58
C VAL A 16 -0.91 -3.91 3.43
N LEU A 17 -0.47 -3.59 2.22
CA LEU A 17 -1.01 -4.12 0.98
C LEU A 17 -0.31 -5.45 0.68
N LEU A 18 -1.13 -6.42 0.27
CA LEU A 18 -0.75 -7.73 -0.23
C LEU A 18 -1.46 -7.95 -1.57
N ALA A 19 -0.88 -8.74 -2.46
CA ALA A 19 -1.54 -9.17 -3.69
C ALA A 19 -1.36 -10.67 -3.90
N ASP A 20 -2.46 -11.35 -4.14
CA ASP A 20 -2.47 -12.75 -4.52
C ASP A 20 -2.52 -12.88 -6.03
N ARG A 21 -1.72 -13.79 -6.60
CA ARG A 21 -1.95 -14.28 -7.97
C ARG A 21 -3.06 -15.32 -7.98
N ALA A 22 -3.68 -15.48 -9.15
CA ALA A 22 -4.63 -16.56 -9.44
C ALA A 22 -4.03 -17.98 -9.27
N ASP A 23 -2.70 -18.10 -9.25
CA ASP A 23 -1.97 -19.37 -9.04
C ASP A 23 -1.56 -19.61 -7.57
N GLY A 24 -1.98 -18.74 -6.64
CA GLY A 24 -1.65 -18.86 -5.22
C GLY A 24 -0.25 -18.35 -4.83
N SER A 25 0.54 -17.81 -5.77
CA SER A 25 1.80 -17.15 -5.44
C SER A 25 1.60 -15.68 -5.06
N THR A 26 2.29 -15.23 -4.01
CA THR A 26 2.26 -13.81 -3.60
C THR A 26 3.23 -13.02 -4.48
N VAL A 27 2.70 -12.16 -5.35
CA VAL A 27 3.51 -11.11 -5.99
C VAL A 27 3.35 -9.86 -5.16
N GLY A 28 4.41 -9.05 -5.07
CA GLY A 28 4.28 -7.76 -4.42
C GLY A 28 3.15 -6.94 -5.08
N PRO A 29 2.28 -6.28 -4.30
CA PRO A 29 1.18 -5.46 -4.85
C PRO A 29 1.67 -4.18 -5.53
N VAL A 30 2.98 -4.04 -5.78
CA VAL A 30 3.58 -2.84 -6.35
C VAL A 30 4.59 -3.25 -7.40
N SER A 31 4.50 -2.64 -8.59
CA SER A 31 5.47 -2.75 -9.67
C SER A 31 5.90 -1.37 -10.15
N ALA A 32 7.09 -1.26 -10.71
CA ALA A 32 7.55 -0.03 -11.34
C ALA A 32 7.10 0.00 -12.81
N LEU A 33 6.39 1.05 -13.21
CA LEU A 33 6.05 1.32 -14.62
C LEU A 33 7.15 2.12 -15.30
N SER A 34 7.80 3.01 -14.54
CA SER A 34 8.96 3.80 -14.95
C SER A 34 9.78 4.20 -13.71
N PRO A 35 10.96 4.81 -13.86
CA PRO A 35 11.73 5.32 -12.72
C PRO A 35 10.97 6.33 -11.84
N ARG A 36 9.88 6.93 -12.36
CA ARG A 36 9.06 7.92 -11.65
C ARG A 36 7.63 7.46 -11.43
N GLN A 37 7.27 6.22 -11.76
CA GLN A 37 5.89 5.75 -11.64
C GLN A 37 5.82 4.35 -11.05
N LEU A 38 4.98 4.23 -10.03
CA LEU A 38 4.63 2.96 -9.41
C LEU A 38 3.19 2.61 -9.75
N CYS A 39 2.95 1.36 -10.12
CA CYS A 39 1.63 0.77 -10.16
C CYS A 39 1.40 0.01 -8.85
N ILE A 40 0.38 0.40 -8.10
CA ILE A 40 -0.09 -0.30 -6.91
C ILE A 40 -1.35 -1.05 -7.31
N ASP A 41 -1.33 -2.35 -7.13
CA ASP A 41 -2.36 -3.25 -7.59
C ASP A 41 -2.79 -4.15 -6.44
N VAL A 42 -4.05 -4.02 -6.04
CA VAL A 42 -4.64 -4.74 -4.92
C VAL A 42 -5.90 -5.42 -5.41
N THR A 43 -5.90 -6.75 -5.39
CA THR A 43 -7.11 -7.53 -5.56
C THR A 43 -7.95 -7.38 -4.30
N GLY A 44 -9.18 -6.93 -4.46
CA GLY A 44 -10.11 -6.85 -3.34
C GLY A 44 -10.64 -8.23 -3.00
N ASP A 45 -10.07 -8.88 -2.00
CA ASP A 45 -10.82 -9.83 -1.18
C ASP A 45 -11.65 -9.07 -0.13
N GLU A 46 -12.42 -9.81 0.67
CA GLU A 46 -13.22 -9.30 1.78
C GLU A 46 -12.38 -8.63 2.88
N HIS A 47 -11.09 -8.98 3.01
CA HIS A 47 -10.18 -8.42 4.02
C HIS A 47 -9.59 -7.07 3.60
N ALA A 48 -9.34 -6.87 2.31
CA ALA A 48 -8.88 -5.60 1.76
C ALA A 48 -9.96 -4.50 1.87
N ALA A 49 -11.24 -4.88 1.96
CA ALA A 49 -12.39 -3.97 2.08
C ALA A 49 -12.32 -3.05 3.30
N TRP A 50 -11.62 -3.45 4.36
CA TRP A 50 -11.59 -2.76 5.65
C TRP A 50 -10.32 -1.94 5.90
N THR A 51 -9.49 -1.74 4.89
CA THR A 51 -8.26 -0.96 5.06
C THR A 51 -8.54 0.55 4.86
N PRO A 52 -8.09 1.43 5.77
CA PRO A 52 -8.22 2.88 5.60
C PRO A 52 -7.65 3.39 4.27
N TRP A 53 -6.64 2.71 3.73
CA TRP A 53 -6.10 3.04 2.42
C TRP A 53 -7.10 2.77 1.28
N ARG A 54 -7.78 1.62 1.28
CA ARG A 54 -8.80 1.33 0.26
C ARG A 54 -9.97 2.29 0.37
N GLU A 55 -10.47 2.56 1.57
CA GLU A 55 -11.54 3.54 1.79
C GLU A 55 -11.18 4.92 1.23
N HIS A 56 -9.96 5.38 1.50
CA HIS A 56 -9.46 6.64 0.95
C HIS A 56 -9.43 6.62 -0.58
N MET A 57 -8.94 5.54 -1.21
CA MET A 57 -8.95 5.40 -2.67
C MET A 57 -10.37 5.30 -3.25
N MET A 58 -11.33 4.71 -2.54
CA MET A 58 -12.74 4.69 -2.94
C MET A 58 -13.36 6.10 -2.91
N GLN A 59 -13.01 6.93 -1.93
CA GLN A 59 -13.43 8.33 -1.89
C GLN A 59 -12.84 9.11 -3.08
N VAL A 60 -11.59 8.84 -3.45
CA VAL A 60 -10.97 9.42 -4.65
C VAL A 60 -11.71 9.01 -5.92
N LEU A 61 -12.13 7.74 -6.04
CA LEU A 61 -12.94 7.26 -7.16
C LEU A 61 -14.30 7.95 -7.25
N GLN A 62 -14.95 8.21 -6.12
CA GLN A 62 -16.21 8.93 -6.06
C GLN A 62 -16.04 10.41 -6.46
N ASN A 63 -14.87 10.98 -6.17
CA ASN A 63 -14.53 12.38 -6.44
C ASN A 63 -13.61 12.56 -7.66
N LYS A 64 -13.72 11.71 -8.69
CA LYS A 64 -12.86 11.75 -9.90
C LYS A 64 -12.84 13.09 -10.66
N GLY A 65 -13.84 13.95 -10.46
CA GLY A 65 -13.87 15.30 -11.01
C GLY A 65 -12.95 16.31 -10.30
N SER A 66 -12.40 15.94 -9.14
CA SER A 66 -11.44 16.78 -8.41
C SER A 66 -10.13 16.87 -9.18
N ARG A 67 -9.56 18.08 -9.21
CA ARG A 67 -8.19 18.34 -9.70
C ARG A 67 -7.16 18.32 -8.57
N GLU A 68 -7.58 18.00 -7.35
CA GLU A 68 -6.70 17.96 -6.19
C GLU A 68 -5.78 16.74 -6.26
N ARG A 69 -4.48 16.99 -6.11
CA ARG A 69 -3.46 15.94 -6.06
C ARG A 69 -3.43 15.34 -4.67
N LEU A 70 -3.44 14.01 -4.59
CA LEU A 70 -3.34 13.31 -3.32
C LEU A 70 -1.87 13.05 -3.00
N LEU A 71 -1.43 13.39 -1.80
CA LEU A 71 -0.09 13.02 -1.34
C LEU A 71 -0.02 11.50 -1.13
N PHE A 72 1.10 10.94 -1.55
CA PHE A 72 1.40 9.52 -1.47
C PHE A 72 2.69 9.29 -0.69
N ALA A 73 2.66 8.33 0.23
CA ALA A 73 3.83 7.81 0.89
C ALA A 73 3.75 6.29 0.94
N GLY A 74 4.86 5.64 0.60
CA GLY A 74 4.93 4.19 0.46
C GLY A 74 6.22 3.61 1.02
N LEU A 75 6.14 2.35 1.45
CA LEU A 75 7.24 1.61 2.04
C LEU A 75 7.28 0.18 1.50
N GLY A 76 8.24 -0.08 0.61
CA GLY A 76 8.61 -1.43 0.22
C GLY A 76 9.49 -2.04 1.30
N MET A 77 9.16 -3.24 1.78
CA MET A 77 9.93 -3.97 2.78
C MET A 77 10.18 -5.39 2.26
N ASP A 78 11.43 -5.81 2.32
CA ASP A 78 11.83 -7.20 2.13
C ASP A 78 12.43 -7.69 3.45
N VAL A 79 11.71 -8.60 4.12
CA VAL A 79 12.10 -9.10 5.44
C VAL A 79 13.25 -10.12 5.35
N THR A 80 13.50 -10.71 4.18
CA THR A 80 14.54 -11.73 3.98
C THR A 80 15.94 -11.12 4.02
N ASN A 81 16.08 -9.90 3.48
CA ASN A 81 17.34 -9.16 3.42
C ASN A 81 17.29 -7.83 4.18
N ARG A 82 16.20 -7.57 4.92
CA ARG A 82 15.96 -6.36 5.73
C ARG A 82 16.03 -5.05 4.93
N ARG A 83 15.84 -5.10 3.61
CA ARG A 83 15.83 -3.89 2.78
C ARG A 83 14.51 -3.19 2.90
N ARG A 84 14.58 -1.86 2.91
CA ARG A 84 13.40 -0.99 2.92
C ARG A 84 13.60 0.21 2.02
N ASN A 85 12.70 0.38 1.06
CA ASN A 85 12.67 1.53 0.15
C ASN A 85 11.48 2.42 0.51
N LYS A 86 11.75 3.69 0.80
CA LYS A 86 10.71 4.68 1.07
C LYS A 86 10.50 5.55 -0.17
N VAL A 87 9.24 5.67 -0.56
CA VAL A 87 8.83 6.48 -1.71
C VAL A 87 7.80 7.52 -1.27
N GLY A 88 7.83 8.67 -1.93
CA GLY A 88 6.91 9.78 -1.73
C GLY A 88 6.55 10.42 -3.06
N GLY A 89 5.37 10.99 -3.15
CA GLY A 89 4.93 11.73 -4.34
C GLY A 89 3.44 11.97 -4.33
N VAL A 90 2.81 11.81 -5.49
CA VAL A 90 1.40 12.15 -5.67
C VAL A 90 0.62 11.09 -6.45
N ILE A 91 -0.68 11.02 -6.18
CA ILE A 91 -1.66 10.26 -6.95
C ILE A 91 -2.64 11.27 -7.56
N GLN A 92 -2.82 11.18 -8.87
CA GLN A 92 -3.87 11.92 -9.56
C GLN A 92 -5.20 11.15 -9.47
N PRO A 93 -6.36 11.80 -9.27
CA PRO A 93 -7.64 11.09 -9.18
C PRO A 93 -7.98 10.22 -10.40
N TRP A 94 -7.55 10.63 -11.61
CA TRP A 94 -7.74 9.84 -12.84
C TRP A 94 -6.84 8.59 -12.94
N ASN A 95 -5.81 8.50 -12.10
CA ASN A 95 -4.91 7.34 -12.01
C ASN A 95 -5.44 6.23 -11.08
N VAL A 96 -6.61 6.43 -10.47
CA VAL A 96 -7.28 5.43 -9.62
C VAL A 96 -8.36 4.73 -10.44
N GLN A 97 -8.30 3.41 -10.50
CA GLN A 97 -9.23 2.57 -11.26
C GLN A 97 -9.69 1.38 -10.43
N LEU A 98 -10.99 1.08 -10.47
CA LEU A 98 -11.56 -0.14 -9.91
C LEU A 98 -12.22 -0.93 -11.05
N GLN A 99 -11.71 -2.12 -11.33
CA GLN A 99 -12.28 -3.00 -12.36
C GLN A 99 -12.40 -4.41 -11.81
N ARG A 100 -13.60 -4.99 -11.84
CA ARG A 100 -13.86 -6.38 -11.41
C ARG A 100 -13.27 -6.71 -10.01
N GLY A 101 -13.40 -5.78 -9.06
CA GLY A 101 -12.88 -5.93 -7.70
C GLY A 101 -11.37 -5.70 -7.53
N ARG A 102 -10.64 -5.39 -8.61
CA ARG A 102 -9.22 -5.04 -8.57
C ARG A 102 -9.03 -3.53 -8.57
N LEU A 103 -8.36 -3.02 -7.54
CA LEU A 103 -8.03 -1.61 -7.38
C LEU A 103 -6.61 -1.36 -7.91
N THR A 104 -6.50 -0.54 -8.94
CA THR A 104 -5.23 -0.15 -9.56
C THR A 104 -5.01 1.34 -9.34
N VAL A 105 -3.83 1.71 -8.83
CA VAL A 105 -3.43 3.09 -8.55
C VAL A 105 -2.07 3.35 -9.17
N ILE A 106 -1.98 4.35 -10.03
CA ILE A 106 -0.69 4.84 -10.56
C ILE A 106 -0.25 6.06 -9.75
N ALA A 107 0.88 5.91 -9.05
CA ALA A 107 1.49 6.97 -8.25
C ALA A 107 2.71 7.55 -8.97
N ASP A 108 2.74 8.86 -9.11
CA ASP A 108 3.92 9.59 -9.57
C ASP A 108 4.87 9.75 -8.37
N THR A 109 6.09 9.24 -8.52
CA THR A 109 7.14 9.29 -7.51
C THR A 109 7.94 10.57 -7.69
N GLU A 110 7.92 11.42 -6.67
CA GLU A 110 8.69 12.66 -6.61
C GLU A 110 9.95 12.48 -5.77
N GLU A 111 9.87 11.64 -4.74
CA GLU A 111 10.97 11.30 -3.85
C GLU A 111 11.13 9.79 -3.73
N SER A 112 12.38 9.32 -3.84
CA SER A 112 12.75 7.95 -3.54
C SER A 112 13.99 7.96 -2.66
N MET A 113 13.77 7.72 -1.37
CA MET A 113 14.84 7.45 -0.44
C MET A 113 15.02 5.94 -0.48
N GLY A 114 16.07 5.47 -1.16
CA GLY A 114 16.36 4.05 -1.42
C GLY A 114 16.52 3.21 -0.14
N ASN A 115 17.52 2.35 -0.06
CA ASN A 115 17.70 1.53 1.14
C ASN A 115 17.95 2.44 2.36
N CYS A 116 16.92 2.66 3.17
CA CYS A 116 16.99 3.51 4.35
C CYS A 116 17.37 2.63 5.55
N PRO A 117 18.59 2.71 6.09
CA PRO A 117 18.97 1.89 7.22
C PRO A 117 18.23 2.36 8.48
N LYS A 118 17.11 1.72 8.79
CA LYS A 118 16.58 1.63 10.16
C LYS A 118 16.34 0.16 10.46
N TYR A 119 16.83 -0.30 11.61
CA TYR A 119 16.87 -1.71 12.00
C TYR A 119 15.50 -2.40 11.87
N ILE A 120 15.43 -3.46 11.06
CA ILE A 120 14.35 -4.44 11.09
C ILE A 120 14.86 -5.61 11.93
N THR A 121 14.29 -5.81 13.12
CA THR A 121 14.63 -6.95 13.98
C THR A 121 13.67 -8.08 13.67
N VAL A 122 14.19 -9.20 13.17
CA VAL A 122 13.42 -10.45 13.07
C VAL A 122 13.48 -11.13 14.44
N ARG A 123 12.32 -11.39 15.06
CA ARG A 123 12.22 -12.14 16.31
C ARG A 123 11.47 -13.45 16.03
N PRO A 124 11.86 -14.58 16.65
CA PRO A 124 11.05 -15.80 16.59
C PRO A 124 9.69 -15.54 17.23
N HIS A 125 8.62 -15.98 16.56
CA HIS A 125 7.29 -16.00 17.15
C HIS A 125 7.25 -17.04 18.28
N ILE A 126 7.01 -16.59 19.50
CA ILE A 126 6.73 -17.48 20.64
C ILE A 126 5.22 -17.42 20.86
N HIS A 127 4.52 -18.50 20.55
CA HIS A 127 3.10 -18.63 20.86
C HIS A 127 2.95 -18.93 22.35
N VAL A 128 2.56 -17.93 23.14
CA VAL A 128 2.28 -18.14 24.57
C VAL A 128 0.82 -18.55 24.69
N VAL A 129 0.57 -19.82 25.00
CA VAL A 129 -0.77 -20.31 25.36
C VAL A 129 -1.05 -19.82 26.78
N HIS A 130 -2.02 -18.92 26.92
CA HIS A 130 -2.51 -18.51 28.23
C HIS A 130 -3.36 -19.67 28.78
N GLN A 131 -2.82 -20.45 29.71
CA GLN A 131 -3.64 -21.37 30.49
C GLN A 131 -4.42 -20.53 31.50
N GLN A 132 -5.73 -20.42 31.31
CA GLN A 132 -6.61 -19.86 32.33
C GLN A 132 -6.64 -20.80 33.55
N PRO A 133 -6.72 -20.23 34.77
CA PRO A 133 -6.74 -21.01 36.02
C PRO A 133 -7.98 -21.90 36.14
#